data_AF-A0A943NZ37-F1
#
_entry.id   AF-A0A943NZ37-F1
#
_cell.length_a   1.000
_cell.length_b   1.000
_cell.length_c   1.000
_cell.angle_alpha   90.00
_cell.angle_beta   90.00
_cell.angle_gamma   90.00
#
_symmetry.space_group_name_H-M   'P 1'
#
loop_
_entity.id
_entity.type
_entity.pdbx_description
1 polymer ?
#
loop_
_entity_poly.entity_id
_entity_poly.type
_entity_poly.pdbx_seq_one_letter_code
_entity_poly.pdbx_strand_id
1 'polypeptide(L)'
;DYLMSETSFEPFATDNYFEQYVYEKPTVFVVQGKEVVVTSKRLADALANLSEQRRTVLLMNFFFGYSERKIGNEYGRSRSTVNYWKLAALKQLRKELEETKHEE
;
A
#
# COMPACT_ATOMS: atom_id res chain seq x y z
N ASP A 1 -58.78 17.14 -2.14
CA ASP A 1 -58.08 15.89 -2.47
C ASP A 1 -56.98 16.11 -3.49
N TYR A 2 -55.78 16.42 -3.00
CA TYR A 2 -54.56 16.34 -3.80
C TYR A 2 -53.96 14.96 -3.59
N LEU A 3 -54.24 14.06 -4.53
CA LEU A 3 -53.67 12.72 -4.57
C LEU A 3 -52.25 12.84 -5.14
N MET A 4 -51.24 12.75 -4.27
CA MET A 4 -49.86 12.52 -4.69
C MET A 4 -49.82 11.19 -5.43
N SER A 5 -49.68 11.21 -6.76
CA SER A 5 -49.39 10.00 -7.52
C SER A 5 -47.99 9.53 -7.13
N GLU A 6 -47.91 8.48 -6.31
CA GLU A 6 -46.67 7.77 -6.00
C GLU A 6 -46.18 7.02 -7.25
N THR A 7 -45.60 7.75 -8.21
CA THR A 7 -44.71 7.12 -9.18
C THR A 7 -43.43 6.78 -8.44
N SER A 8 -43.22 5.50 -8.16
CA SER A 8 -41.96 4.98 -7.63
C SER A 8 -40.85 5.34 -8.62
N PHE A 9 -40.08 6.39 -8.32
CA PHE A 9 -38.88 6.69 -9.06
C PHE A 9 -37.81 5.69 -8.61
N GLU A 10 -37.48 4.72 -9.47
CA GLU A 10 -36.30 3.89 -9.23
C GLU A 10 -35.07 4.80 -9.24
N PRO A 11 -34.24 4.82 -8.17
CA PRO A 11 -33.03 5.61 -8.19
C PRO A 11 -32.06 5.06 -9.25
N PHE A 12 -32.07 5.64 -10.45
CA PHE A 12 -31.11 5.34 -11.51
C PHE A 12 -29.97 6.37 -11.48
N ALA A 13 -29.26 6.41 -10.36
CA ALA A 13 -28.01 7.15 -10.26
C ALA A 13 -26.90 6.18 -9.90
N THR A 14 -26.34 5.50 -10.90
CA THR A 14 -24.96 5.01 -10.79
C THR A 14 -24.08 6.22 -11.01
N ASP A 15 -23.69 6.90 -9.93
CA ASP A 15 -22.67 7.93 -10.06
C ASP A 15 -21.30 7.26 -10.25
N ASN A 16 -20.58 7.69 -11.28
CA ASN A 16 -19.27 7.11 -11.62
C ASN A 16 -18.16 7.55 -10.64
N TYR A 17 -18.54 8.09 -9.48
CA TYR A 17 -17.67 8.71 -8.49
C TYR A 17 -16.60 7.74 -7.97
N PHE A 18 -16.91 6.44 -7.93
CA PHE A 18 -15.97 5.40 -7.50
C PHE A 18 -15.35 4.59 -8.63
N GLU A 19 -15.72 4.81 -9.91
CA GLU A 19 -15.21 4.02 -11.03
C GLU A 19 -13.68 4.09 -11.15
N GLN A 20 -13.08 5.24 -10.81
CA GLN A 20 -11.63 5.41 -10.83
C GLN A 20 -10.90 4.40 -9.92
N TYR A 21 -11.48 4.03 -8.77
CA TYR A 21 -10.91 3.03 -7.85
C TYR A 21 -11.14 1.58 -8.32
N VAL A 22 -12.14 1.34 -9.17
CA VAL A 22 -12.46 0.01 -9.69
C VAL A 22 -11.42 -0.45 -10.72
N TYR A 23 -10.74 0.47 -11.41
CA TYR A 23 -9.75 0.17 -12.45
C TYR A 23 -8.28 0.19 -11.98
N GLU A 24 -7.99 0.62 -10.75
CA GLU A 24 -6.64 0.51 -10.20
C GLU A 24 -6.31 -0.96 -9.93
N LYS A 25 -5.54 -1.58 -10.84
CA LYS A 25 -5.05 -2.94 -10.67
C LYS A 25 -4.14 -2.98 -9.42
N PRO A 26 -4.47 -3.77 -8.39
CA PRO A 26 -3.64 -3.85 -7.20
C PRO A 26 -2.30 -4.51 -7.54
N THR A 27 -1.25 -4.03 -6.89
CA THR A 27 0.09 -4.60 -7.00
C THR A 27 0.31 -5.61 -5.87
N VAL A 28 0.83 -6.78 -6.22
CA VAL A 28 1.09 -7.85 -5.25
C VAL A 28 2.59 -7.99 -5.03
N PHE A 29 3.01 -7.91 -3.78
CA PHE A 29 4.38 -8.21 -3.37
C PHE A 29 4.42 -9.55 -2.64
N VAL A 30 5.23 -10.49 -3.14
CA VAL A 30 5.45 -11.77 -2.47
C VAL A 30 6.63 -11.65 -1.53
N VAL A 31 6.40 -11.83 -0.23
CA VAL A 31 7.43 -11.78 0.81
C VAL A 31 7.28 -13.00 1.70
N GLN A 32 8.34 -13.79 1.86
CA GLN A 32 8.31 -15.01 2.68
C GLN A 32 7.19 -15.99 2.26
N GLY A 33 6.93 -16.09 0.95
CA GLY A 33 5.87 -16.93 0.39
C GLY A 33 4.44 -16.43 0.68
N LYS A 34 4.29 -15.23 1.25
CA LYS A 34 2.98 -14.60 1.51
C LYS A 34 2.80 -13.38 0.62
N GLU A 35 1.56 -13.18 0.18
CA GLU A 35 1.19 -12.06 -0.67
C GLU A 35 0.79 -10.84 0.17
N VAL A 36 1.35 -9.69 -0.17
CA VAL A 36 0.93 -8.38 0.34
C VAL A 36 0.33 -7.61 -0.83
N VAL A 37 -0.98 -7.37 -0.75
CA VAL A 37 -1.75 -6.65 -1.79
C VAL A 37 -1.77 -5.17 -1.47
N VAL A 38 -1.28 -4.35 -2.40
CA VAL A 38 -1.27 -2.88 -2.29
C VAL A 38 -2.17 -2.33 -3.38
N THR A 39 -3.31 -1.76 -2.98
CA THR A 39 -4.31 -1.20 -3.89
C THR A 39 -3.91 0.18 -4.43
N SER A 40 -3.27 1.01 -3.60
CA SER A 40 -2.83 2.34 -4.01
C SER A 40 -1.67 2.22 -5.01
N LYS A 41 -1.91 2.62 -6.25
CA LYS A 41 -0.89 2.65 -7.31
C LYS A 41 0.34 3.45 -6.89
N ARG A 42 0.14 4.66 -6.36
CA ARG A 42 1.22 5.53 -5.90
C ARG A 42 2.10 4.89 -4.82
N LEU A 43 1.49 4.20 -3.85
CA LEU A 43 2.24 3.50 -2.82
C LEU A 43 2.97 2.27 -3.40
N ALA A 44 2.33 1.54 -4.31
CA ALA A 44 2.93 0.39 -4.96
C ALA A 44 4.17 0.78 -5.78
N ASP A 45 4.11 1.87 -6.53
CA ASP A 45 5.24 2.38 -7.31
C ASP A 45 6.40 2.78 -6.39
N ALA A 46 6.11 3.51 -5.30
CA ALA A 46 7.12 3.88 -4.32
C ALA A 46 7.76 2.66 -3.62
N LEU A 47 6.97 1.64 -3.31
CA LEU A 47 7.49 0.37 -2.78
C LEU A 47 8.31 -0.39 -3.82
N ALA A 48 7.96 -0.31 -5.11
CA ALA A 48 8.69 -0.97 -6.19
C ALA A 48 10.08 -0.38 -6.42
N ASN A 49 10.26 0.93 -6.17
CA ASN A 49 11.55 1.62 -6.27
C ASN A 49 12.53 1.33 -5.12
N LEU A 50 12.03 0.80 -4.00
CA LEU A 50 12.90 0.32 -2.94
C LEU A 50 13.70 -0.90 -3.40
N SER A 51 14.93 -1.04 -2.90
CA SER A 51 15.64 -2.31 -3.06
C SER A 51 14.85 -3.45 -2.42
N GLU A 52 14.92 -4.65 -3.00
CA GLU A 52 14.17 -5.82 -2.55
C GLU A 52 14.37 -6.09 -1.04
N GLN A 53 15.59 -5.91 -0.56
CA GLN A 53 15.95 -6.03 0.85
C GLN A 53 15.21 -5.03 1.74
N ARG A 54 15.21 -3.75 1.36
CA ARG A 54 14.53 -2.68 2.10
C ARG A 54 13.03 -2.89 2.11
N ARG A 55 12.46 -3.21 0.94
CA ARG A 55 11.05 -3.54 0.78
C ARG A 55 10.66 -4.71 1.65
N THR A 56 11.42 -5.81 1.63
CA THR A 56 11.15 -7.02 2.42
C THR A 56 11.12 -6.72 3.91
N VAL A 57 12.13 -6.04 4.44
CA VAL A 57 12.18 -5.67 5.87
C VAL A 57 10.96 -4.82 6.25
N LEU A 58 10.61 -3.85 5.42
CA LEU A 58 9.49 -2.95 5.68
C LEU A 58 8.17 -3.72 5.67
N LEU A 59 7.94 -4.55 4.65
CA LEU A 59 6.72 -5.35 4.52
C LEU A 59 6.57 -6.36 5.67
N MET A 60 7.65 -7.05 6.04
CA MET A 60 7.64 -7.98 7.18
C MET A 60 7.36 -7.27 8.50
N ASN A 61 7.89 -6.06 8.68
CA ASN A 61 7.69 -5.32 9.93
C ASN A 61 6.26 -4.76 10.06
N PHE A 62 5.72 -4.15 9.01
CA PHE A 62 4.40 -3.51 9.05
C PHE A 62 3.25 -4.49 8.85
N PHE A 63 3.34 -5.40 7.88
CA PHE A 63 2.21 -6.29 7.54
C PHE A 63 2.25 -7.62 8.28
N PHE A 64 3.44 -8.17 8.58
CA PHE A 64 3.54 -9.43 9.30
C PHE A 64 3.81 -9.25 10.80
N GLY A 65 4.05 -8.03 11.27
CA GLY A 65 4.33 -7.72 12.67
C GLY A 65 5.68 -8.27 13.17
N TYR A 66 6.61 -8.57 12.27
CA TYR A 66 7.90 -9.13 12.69
C TYR A 66 8.79 -8.04 13.29
N SER A 67 9.34 -8.30 14.47
CA SER A 67 10.36 -7.43 15.07
C SER A 67 11.66 -7.48 14.27
N GLU A 68 12.47 -6.41 14.37
CA GLU A 68 13.76 -6.35 13.67
C GLU A 68 14.69 -7.48 14.10
N ARG A 69 14.54 -7.97 15.35
CA ARG A 69 15.29 -9.14 15.84
C ARG A 69 14.83 -10.42 15.15
N LYS A 70 13.53 -10.63 14.98
CA LYS A 70 12.99 -11.81 14.27
C LYS A 70 13.40 -11.81 12.81
N ILE A 71 13.27 -10.67 12.13
CA ILE A 71 13.74 -10.49 10.75
C ILE A 71 15.25 -10.74 10.66
N GLY A 72 16.03 -10.21 11.61
CA GLY A 72 17.47 -10.43 11.66
C GLY A 72 17.82 -11.91 11.74
N ASN A 73 17.17 -12.64 12.64
CA ASN A 73 17.36 -14.09 12.78
C ASN A 73 17.01 -14.85 11.49
N GLU A 74 15.91 -14.47 10.81
CA GLU A 74 15.47 -15.09 9.54
C GLU A 74 16.54 -14.98 8.43
N TYR A 75 17.24 -13.85 8.36
CA TYR A 75 18.21 -13.57 7.30
C TYR A 75 19.68 -13.65 7.73
N GLY A 76 19.97 -14.12 8.95
CA GLY A 76 21.33 -14.18 9.49
C GLY A 76 21.98 -12.81 9.69
N ARG A 77 21.20 -11.82 10.14
CA ARG A 77 21.61 -10.41 10.30
C ARG A 77 21.36 -9.91 11.71
N SER A 78 22.14 -8.93 12.13
CA SER A 78 21.92 -8.29 13.43
C SER A 78 20.65 -7.44 13.42
N ARG A 79 20.03 -7.27 14.60
CA ARG A 79 18.89 -6.36 14.80
C ARG A 79 19.20 -4.95 14.29
N SER A 80 20.40 -4.43 14.57
CA SER A 80 20.80 -3.07 14.17
C SER A 80 20.91 -2.93 12.66
N THR A 81 21.42 -3.94 11.97
CA THR A 81 21.46 -3.99 10.50
C THR A 81 20.06 -3.94 9.90
N VAL A 82 19.12 -4.72 10.43
CA VAL A 82 17.72 -4.69 9.97
C VAL A 82 17.07 -3.34 10.25
N ASN A 83 17.30 -2.77 11.44
CA ASN A 83 16.79 -1.46 11.79
C ASN A 83 17.33 -0.37 10.85
N TYR A 84 18.61 -0.45 10.47
CA TYR A 84 19.19 0.45 9.46
C TYR A 84 18.48 0.31 8.11
N TRP A 85 18.23 -0.91 7.62
CA TRP A 85 17.49 -1.13 6.38
C TRP A 85 16.06 -0.57 6.45
N LYS A 86 15.36 -0.79 7.57
CA LYS A 86 14.02 -0.24 7.80
C LYS A 86 14.02 1.29 7.76
N LEU A 87 14.93 1.94 8.49
CA LEU A 87 15.02 3.40 8.51
C LEU A 87 15.41 3.97 7.14
N ALA A 88 16.33 3.33 6.43
CA ALA A 88 16.71 3.72 5.08
C ALA A 88 15.54 3.60 4.09
N ALA A 89 14.76 2.52 4.20
CA ALA A 89 13.54 2.30 3.42
C ALA A 89 12.50 3.40 3.68
N LEU A 90 12.22 3.70 4.94
CA LEU A 90 11.27 4.75 5.33
C LEU A 90 11.71 6.14 4.85
N LYS A 91 13.00 6.45 4.94
CA LYS A 91 13.54 7.73 4.44
C LYS A 91 13.36 7.85 2.92
N GLN A 92 13.62 6.77 2.17
CA GLN A 92 13.43 6.76 0.73
C GLN A 92 11.94 6.85 0.35
N LEU A 93 11.07 6.06 0.98
CA LEU A 93 9.61 6.15 0.75
C LEU A 93 9.08 7.54 1.01
N ARG A 94 9.51 8.18 2.10
CA ARG A 94 9.12 9.56 2.41
C ARG A 94 9.50 10.51 1.28
N LYS A 95 10.73 10.42 0.78
CA LYS A 95 11.22 11.25 -0.32
C LYS A 95 10.37 11.05 -1.57
N GLU A 96 10.17 9.81 -2.01
CA GLU A 96 9.41 9.50 -3.22
C GLU A 96 7.93 9.93 -3.11
N LEU A 97 7.32 9.74 -1.93
CA LEU A 97 5.96 10.17 -1.68
C LEU A 97 5.82 11.68 -1.49
N GLU A 98 6.85 12.41 -1.08
CA GLU A 98 6.84 13.88 -1.02
C GLU A 98 7.09 14.51 -2.39
N GLU A 99 8.02 13.98 -3.18
CA GLU A 99 8.31 14.46 -4.55
C GLU A 99 7.08 14.34 -5.46
N THR A 100 6.35 13.23 -5.37
CA THR A 100 5.10 13.02 -6.12
C THR A 100 3.96 13.96 -5.72
N LYS A 101 4.05 14.73 -4.61
CA LYS A 101 3.05 15.77 -4.29
C LYS A 101 3.29 17.09 -5.01
N HIS A 102 4.50 17.31 -5.54
CA HIS A 102 4.88 18.59 -6.14
C HIS A 102 4.76 18.60 -7.68
N GLU A 103 4.42 17.46 -8.28
CA GLU A 103 4.18 17.30 -9.71
C GLU A 103 2.68 17.25 -10.08
N GLU A 104 1.78 17.36 -9.09
CA GLU A 104 0.33 17.59 -9.26
C GLU A 104 -0.01 19.06 -8.95
#